data_AF-A0A8H5UNH5-F1
#
_entry.id   AF-A0A8H5UNH5-F1
#
_cell.length_a   1.000
_cell.length_b   1.000
_cell.length_c   1.000
_cell.angle_alpha   90.00
_cell.angle_beta   90.00
_cell.angle_gamma   90.00
#
_symmetry.space_group_name_H-M   'P 1'
#
loop_
_entity.id
_entity.type
_entity.pdbx_description
1 polymer ?
#
loop_
_entity_poly.entity_id
_entity_poly.type
_entity_poly.pdbx_seq_one_letter_code
_entity_poly.pdbx_strand_id
1 'polypeptide(L)'
;MGSATKLKACYACTNGKRKCDKAQPICGRCNDRDVECRYPPTKRKRVHTTSAPGAENGGESAGRLSVGPPSLMQIPFSTPNDGLIDLNQWAATLSNWDALPAAELPNDSPSTSSETISSQKDPVDFFLRPEAWAIRHIPFTTPSFPNSVCMNYIHGIHEFFTEWVTNSHSPFIHNQLYADGGLPPSIQDAFTCIILHNSKTPANETVIDELLASKTSALLKAYCPDLVGPEVTIGIREHLSRTQALFVHLVLALFSPSISARANAEQEIQTLLSWTRQLWEAALRDPDIGLPCDGGDSSAAAASANGIILDSIFDGDPLPRKWRSWVLSESIRRIWLLATSTIGVYLTLKQKWAECHGGIYFTAHKDLWEAKTGFAWAAACRKADPLFICSLDCEGLFLSAKASDVDPMLANLFTIMWGVERVENWVARTCEPGDDVRVWRGTNLPMEKGRIAPS
;
A
#
# COMPACT_ATOMS: atom_id res chain seq x y z
N MET A 1 -51.54 22.11 -8.60
CA MET A 1 -51.52 20.64 -8.44
C MET A 1 -50.16 20.14 -8.93
N GLY A 2 -49.24 19.83 -8.01
CA GLY A 2 -47.87 19.44 -8.34
C GLY A 2 -47.79 18.04 -8.93
N SER A 3 -47.03 17.88 -10.02
CA SER A 3 -46.82 16.61 -10.71
C SER A 3 -46.04 15.63 -9.80
N ALA A 4 -46.71 14.56 -9.36
CA ALA A 4 -46.06 13.46 -8.65
C ALA A 4 -45.01 12.83 -9.57
N THR A 5 -43.75 12.85 -9.14
CA THR A 5 -42.63 12.23 -9.86
C THR A 5 -42.89 10.73 -9.95
N LYS A 6 -43.17 10.23 -11.16
CA LYS A 6 -43.37 8.80 -11.41
C LYS A 6 -42.08 8.04 -11.06
N LEU A 7 -42.08 7.35 -9.91
CA LEU A 7 -41.00 6.42 -9.53
C LEU A 7 -40.86 5.33 -10.61
N LYS A 8 -39.61 5.00 -10.96
CA LYS A 8 -39.28 3.92 -11.90
C LYS A 8 -39.36 2.56 -11.20
N ALA A 9 -39.55 1.48 -11.97
CA ALA A 9 -39.43 0.11 -11.45
C ALA A 9 -37.98 -0.20 -11.03
N CYS A 10 -37.79 -1.18 -10.14
CA CYS A 10 -36.45 -1.64 -9.74
C CYS A 10 -35.75 -2.44 -10.85
N TYR A 11 -34.42 -2.53 -10.79
CA TYR A 11 -33.60 -3.23 -11.81
C TYR A 11 -33.98 -4.71 -11.97
N ALA A 12 -34.23 -5.43 -10.88
CA ALA A 12 -34.61 -6.84 -10.92
C ALA A 12 -35.93 -7.07 -11.69
N CYS A 13 -36.95 -6.25 -11.43
CA CYS A 13 -38.22 -6.33 -12.15
C CYS A 13 -38.09 -5.89 -13.62
N THR A 14 -37.27 -4.88 -13.91
CA THR A 14 -37.02 -4.40 -15.28
C THR A 14 -36.30 -5.47 -16.10
N ASN A 15 -35.23 -6.05 -15.59
CA ASN A 15 -34.46 -7.11 -16.28
C ASN A 15 -35.31 -8.37 -16.47
N GLY A 16 -36.14 -8.71 -15.49
CA GLY A 16 -37.06 -9.84 -15.59
C GLY A 16 -38.28 -9.60 -16.49
N LYS A 17 -38.50 -8.38 -17.00
CA LYS A 17 -39.71 -7.93 -17.74
C LYS A 17 -41.01 -8.17 -16.97
N ARG A 18 -41.05 -7.79 -15.69
CA ARG A 18 -42.17 -8.05 -14.77
C ARG A 18 -42.69 -6.76 -14.13
N LYS A 19 -43.94 -6.80 -13.68
CA LYS A 19 -44.58 -5.66 -13.00
C LYS A 19 -43.95 -5.45 -11.62
N CYS A 20 -43.56 -4.20 -11.33
CA CYS A 20 -43.05 -3.75 -10.04
C CYS A 20 -44.12 -2.87 -9.38
N ASP A 21 -44.41 -3.13 -8.11
CA ASP A 21 -45.33 -2.34 -7.27
C ASP A 21 -44.70 -1.03 -6.74
N LYS A 22 -43.37 -0.91 -6.83
CA LYS A 22 -42.58 0.28 -6.47
C LYS A 22 -42.59 0.60 -4.98
N ALA A 23 -42.93 -0.37 -4.12
CA ALA A 23 -42.76 -0.24 -2.68
C ALA A 23 -41.27 -0.05 -2.33
N GLN A 24 -40.97 0.88 -1.42
CA GLN A 24 -39.61 1.08 -0.91
C GLN A 24 -39.53 0.63 0.56
N PRO A 25 -38.40 0.03 0.99
CA PRO A 25 -37.13 -0.11 0.26
C PRO A 25 -37.08 -1.27 -0.75
N ILE A 26 -37.93 -2.30 -0.59
CA ILE A 26 -37.96 -3.51 -1.41
C ILE A 26 -39.37 -3.68 -2.00
N CYS A 27 -39.46 -4.03 -3.28
CA CYS A 27 -40.73 -4.28 -3.97
C CYS A 27 -41.29 -5.64 -3.58
N GLY A 28 -42.62 -5.82 -3.49
CA GLY A 28 -43.22 -7.04 -2.95
C GLY A 28 -42.75 -8.31 -3.64
N ARG A 29 -42.61 -8.28 -4.97
CA ARG A 29 -42.07 -9.42 -5.73
C ARG A 29 -40.63 -9.76 -5.37
N CYS A 30 -39.77 -8.75 -5.18
CA CYS A 30 -38.37 -9.01 -4.86
C CYS A 30 -38.22 -9.55 -3.44
N ASN A 31 -39.10 -9.12 -2.53
CA ASN A 31 -39.22 -9.69 -1.20
C ASN A 31 -39.67 -11.16 -1.24
N ASP A 32 -40.70 -11.48 -2.02
CA ASP A 32 -41.23 -12.85 -2.14
C ASP A 32 -40.28 -13.83 -2.83
N ARG A 33 -39.32 -13.32 -3.60
CA ARG A 33 -38.38 -14.13 -4.39
C ARG A 33 -36.96 -14.10 -3.85
N ASP A 34 -36.74 -13.40 -2.74
CA ASP A 34 -35.44 -13.21 -2.11
C ASP A 34 -34.35 -12.79 -3.11
N VAL A 35 -34.66 -11.75 -3.91
CA VAL A 35 -33.74 -11.21 -4.92
C VAL A 35 -33.44 -9.74 -4.64
N GLU A 36 -32.19 -9.33 -4.89
CA GLU A 36 -31.72 -7.98 -4.59
C GLU A 36 -32.56 -6.90 -5.32
N CYS A 37 -33.25 -6.08 -4.54
CA CYS A 37 -34.13 -5.04 -5.06
C CYS A 37 -33.46 -3.66 -5.04
N ARG A 38 -32.91 -3.25 -6.17
CA ARG A 38 -32.27 -1.94 -6.33
C ARG A 38 -33.05 -1.03 -7.27
N TYR A 39 -33.36 0.20 -6.84
CA TYR A 39 -34.04 1.20 -7.67
C TYR A 39 -33.05 2.11 -8.42
N PRO A 40 -33.36 2.54 -9.66
CA PRO A 40 -32.53 3.51 -10.37
C PRO A 40 -32.51 4.86 -9.63
N PRO A 41 -31.34 5.54 -9.55
CA PRO A 41 -31.26 6.86 -8.91
C PRO A 41 -32.10 7.89 -9.68
N THR A 42 -32.92 8.65 -8.96
CA THR A 42 -33.70 9.75 -9.54
C THR A 42 -32.79 10.96 -9.77
N LYS A 43 -32.48 11.26 -11.05
CA LYS A 43 -31.73 12.47 -11.41
C LYS A 43 -32.55 13.71 -11.02
N ARG A 44 -32.14 14.45 -9.99
CA ARG A 44 -32.69 15.79 -9.68
C ARG A 44 -32.31 16.73 -10.82
N LYS A 45 -33.29 17.39 -11.46
CA LYS A 45 -33.04 18.46 -12.44
C LYS A 45 -32.38 19.65 -11.72
N ARG A 46 -31.16 20.03 -12.14
CA ARG A 46 -30.55 21.33 -11.80
C ARG A 46 -31.44 22.44 -12.38
N VAL A 47 -31.92 23.33 -11.52
CA VAL A 47 -32.59 24.57 -11.94
C VAL A 47 -31.50 25.53 -12.41
N HIS A 48 -31.48 25.82 -13.71
CA HIS A 48 -30.69 26.92 -14.27
C HIS A 48 -31.44 28.23 -13.99
N THR A 49 -30.85 29.12 -13.20
CA THR A 49 -31.27 30.52 -13.12
C THR A 49 -30.58 31.31 -14.22
N THR A 50 -31.38 31.71 -15.21
CA THR A 50 -31.01 32.62 -16.30
C THR A 50 -30.96 34.07 -15.80
N SER A 51 -29.85 34.75 -16.08
CA SER A 51 -29.66 36.18 -15.95
C SER A 51 -30.07 36.93 -17.23
N ALA A 52 -30.77 38.07 -17.09
CA ALA A 52 -30.70 39.31 -17.89
C ALA A 52 -31.83 40.29 -17.47
N PRO A 53 -31.85 41.58 -17.88
CA PRO A 53 -30.89 42.65 -17.58
C PRO A 53 -31.58 43.98 -17.14
N GLY A 54 -30.83 44.98 -16.63
CA GLY A 54 -31.25 46.40 -16.70
C GLY A 54 -30.88 47.36 -15.54
N ALA A 55 -30.03 48.34 -15.87
CA ALA A 55 -30.02 49.77 -15.53
C ALA A 55 -29.85 50.33 -14.08
N GLU A 56 -28.73 51.08 -13.94
CA GLU A 56 -28.55 52.46 -13.42
C GLU A 56 -28.68 52.86 -11.92
N ASN A 57 -27.63 53.60 -11.53
CA ASN A 57 -27.51 54.71 -10.55
C ASN A 57 -27.23 54.46 -9.05
N GLY A 58 -26.04 54.95 -8.64
CA GLY A 58 -25.90 55.95 -7.57
C GLY A 58 -25.53 55.49 -6.15
N GLY A 59 -24.51 56.11 -5.55
CA GLY A 59 -24.50 56.40 -4.11
C GLY A 59 -23.34 55.84 -3.29
N GLU A 60 -22.67 56.75 -2.58
CA GLU A 60 -21.48 56.61 -1.73
C GLU A 60 -21.65 55.78 -0.44
N SER A 61 -20.48 55.46 0.15
CA SER A 61 -20.15 55.41 1.59
C SER A 61 -20.04 54.05 2.32
N ALA A 62 -18.77 53.80 2.69
CA ALA A 62 -18.25 53.39 4.00
C ALA A 62 -18.76 52.12 4.70
N GLY A 63 -17.81 51.21 4.98
CA GLY A 63 -17.93 50.21 6.05
C GLY A 63 -16.90 49.10 5.96
N ARG A 64 -15.76 49.25 6.66
CA ARG A 64 -14.87 48.13 7.01
C ARG A 64 -15.68 47.06 7.76
N LEU A 65 -15.36 45.78 7.59
CA LEU A 65 -15.16 44.81 8.69
C LEU A 65 -14.59 43.48 8.20
N SER A 66 -13.82 42.88 9.10
CA SER A 66 -12.96 41.70 9.00
C SER A 66 -13.65 40.41 8.51
N VAL A 67 -12.97 39.64 7.65
CA VAL A 67 -13.35 38.26 7.29
C VAL A 67 -12.47 37.30 8.08
N GLY A 68 -13.05 36.68 9.11
CA GLY A 68 -12.52 35.45 9.71
C GLY A 68 -12.83 34.24 8.81
N PRO A 69 -12.09 33.12 8.95
CA PRO A 69 -12.28 31.94 8.11
C PRO A 69 -13.59 31.22 8.47
N PRO A 70 -14.31 30.63 7.49
CA PRO A 70 -15.55 29.93 7.76
C PRO A 70 -15.32 28.57 8.44
N SER A 71 -16.13 28.33 9.45
CA SER A 71 -16.21 27.14 10.29
C SER A 71 -16.69 25.90 9.51
N LEU A 72 -16.11 24.74 9.86
CA LEU A 72 -16.49 23.40 9.39
C LEU A 72 -17.95 23.09 9.79
N MET A 73 -18.85 23.05 8.80
CA MET A 73 -20.19 22.51 8.97
C MET A 73 -20.15 20.98 8.97
N GLN A 74 -20.63 20.42 10.08
CA GLN A 74 -20.78 19.01 10.40
C GLN A 74 -21.81 18.32 9.50
N ILE A 75 -21.52 17.08 9.09
CA ILE A 75 -22.50 16.13 8.53
C ILE A 75 -22.78 15.08 9.62
N PRO A 76 -24.04 14.76 9.94
CA PRO A 76 -24.38 13.81 10.99
C PRO A 76 -24.17 12.37 10.50
N PHE A 77 -23.44 11.56 11.28
CA PHE A 77 -23.37 10.11 11.10
C PHE A 77 -24.15 9.40 12.21
N SER A 78 -24.97 8.44 11.80
CA SER A 78 -25.66 7.49 12.66
C SER A 78 -24.65 6.55 13.31
N THR A 79 -24.67 6.46 14.63
CA THR A 79 -23.91 5.48 15.43
C THR A 79 -24.47 4.07 15.23
N PRO A 80 -23.65 3.07 14.86
CA PRO A 80 -23.93 1.69 15.19
C PRO A 80 -23.53 1.43 16.64
N ASN A 81 -24.32 0.57 17.26
CA ASN A 81 -24.38 0.25 18.68
C ASN A 81 -23.02 -0.12 19.30
N ASP A 82 -22.85 0.33 20.55
CA ASP A 82 -21.76 0.01 21.46
C ASP A 82 -21.68 -1.51 21.69
N GLY A 83 -20.62 -2.13 21.18
CA GLY A 83 -20.31 -3.54 21.37
C GLY A 83 -18.93 -3.66 22.00
N LEU A 84 -18.86 -3.39 23.31
CA LEU A 84 -17.72 -3.75 24.15
C LEU A 84 -17.41 -5.25 23.95
N ILE A 85 -16.31 -5.55 23.27
CA ILE A 85 -15.80 -6.91 23.17
C ILE A 85 -15.20 -7.29 24.54
N ASP A 86 -15.67 -8.42 25.06
CA ASP A 86 -15.27 -9.00 26.34
C ASP A 86 -13.79 -9.40 26.32
N LEU A 87 -12.98 -8.72 27.13
CA LEU A 87 -11.55 -8.98 27.31
C LEU A 87 -11.28 -10.43 27.77
N ASN A 88 -12.26 -11.14 28.32
CA ASN A 88 -12.10 -12.54 28.71
C ASN A 88 -12.14 -13.49 27.50
N GLN A 89 -12.75 -13.10 26.38
CA GLN A 89 -12.85 -13.93 25.17
C GLN A 89 -11.54 -13.97 24.38
N TRP A 90 -10.78 -12.87 24.39
CA TRP A 90 -9.42 -12.76 23.85
C TRP A 90 -8.39 -13.54 24.71
N ALA A 91 -8.53 -13.48 26.04
CA ALA A 91 -7.64 -14.19 26.95
C ALA A 91 -7.89 -15.71 26.93
N ALA A 92 -9.14 -16.14 26.72
CA ALA A 92 -9.50 -17.55 26.58
C ALA A 92 -8.92 -18.19 25.30
N THR A 93 -8.73 -17.43 24.22
CA THR A 93 -8.08 -17.92 22.99
C THR A 93 -6.56 -18.08 23.15
N LEU A 94 -5.94 -17.31 24.07
CA LEU A 94 -4.51 -17.41 24.39
C LEU A 94 -4.19 -18.50 25.43
N SER A 95 -5.16 -18.91 26.26
CA SER A 95 -4.92 -19.79 27.41
C SER A 95 -5.21 -21.28 27.15
N ASN A 96 -5.81 -21.64 26.02
CA ASN A 96 -6.25 -23.02 25.73
C ASN A 96 -5.36 -23.76 24.72
N TRP A 97 -4.05 -23.50 24.78
CA TRP A 97 -3.04 -24.05 23.85
C TRP A 97 -2.75 -25.56 24.01
N ASP A 98 -3.34 -26.23 25.01
CA ASP A 98 -3.14 -27.68 25.26
C ASP A 98 -4.42 -28.54 25.12
N ALA A 99 -5.55 -27.99 24.65
CA ALA A 99 -6.80 -28.74 24.53
C ALA A 99 -7.58 -28.41 23.24
N LEU A 100 -7.05 -28.83 22.09
CA LEU A 100 -7.87 -29.08 20.91
C LEU A 100 -8.22 -30.58 20.87
N PRO A 101 -9.51 -30.97 20.91
CA PRO A 101 -9.88 -32.35 20.62
C PRO A 101 -9.59 -32.63 19.15
N ALA A 102 -8.92 -33.75 18.87
CA ALA A 102 -8.72 -34.25 17.52
C ALA A 102 -10.08 -34.36 16.82
N ALA A 103 -10.34 -33.48 15.85
CA ALA A 103 -11.55 -33.57 15.04
C ALA A 103 -11.39 -34.76 14.08
N GLU A 104 -12.22 -35.78 14.29
CA GLU A 104 -12.35 -36.92 13.39
C GLU A 104 -12.85 -36.45 12.02
N LEU A 105 -12.08 -36.78 10.97
CA LEU A 105 -12.46 -36.55 9.57
C LEU A 105 -13.53 -37.58 9.14
N PRO A 106 -14.61 -37.17 8.45
CA PRO A 106 -15.50 -38.11 7.80
C PRO A 106 -14.78 -38.75 6.60
N ASN A 107 -14.74 -40.07 6.60
CA ASN A 107 -14.15 -40.90 5.57
C ASN A 107 -15.18 -41.11 4.44
N ASP A 108 -15.13 -40.29 3.39
CA ASP A 108 -15.85 -40.56 2.13
C ASP A 108 -14.89 -40.38 0.94
N SER A 109 -14.49 -41.51 0.37
CA SER A 109 -13.73 -41.58 -0.88
C SER A 109 -14.70 -41.61 -2.08
N PRO A 110 -14.49 -40.78 -3.10
CA PRO A 110 -14.83 -41.15 -4.46
C PRO A 110 -13.55 -41.37 -5.26
N SER A 111 -13.34 -42.63 -5.63
CA SER A 111 -12.37 -43.06 -6.63
C SER A 111 -12.69 -42.45 -7.99
N THR A 112 -11.86 -41.54 -8.48
CA THR A 112 -11.88 -41.10 -9.87
C THR A 112 -10.45 -40.85 -10.36
N SER A 113 -10.04 -41.71 -11.30
CA SER A 113 -8.89 -41.64 -12.22
C SER A 113 -8.03 -40.36 -12.18
N SER A 114 -6.76 -40.54 -11.80
CA SER A 114 -5.69 -39.58 -12.06
C SER A 114 -5.48 -39.39 -13.57
N GLU A 115 -6.11 -38.38 -14.14
CA GLU A 115 -5.58 -37.69 -15.31
C GLU A 115 -4.74 -36.50 -14.83
N THR A 116 -3.47 -36.77 -14.58
CA THR A 116 -2.46 -35.77 -14.25
C THR A 116 -2.06 -35.01 -15.51
N ILE A 117 -2.77 -33.91 -15.82
CA ILE A 117 -2.18 -32.81 -16.60
C ILE A 117 -1.75 -31.74 -15.59
N SER A 118 -0.62 -32.00 -14.93
CA SER A 118 0.08 -31.01 -14.11
C SER A 118 0.75 -30.01 -15.06
N SER A 119 0.11 -28.87 -15.32
CA SER A 119 0.83 -27.72 -15.86
C SER A 119 1.73 -27.17 -14.75
N GLN A 120 2.97 -27.67 -14.69
CA GLN A 120 3.98 -27.14 -13.79
C GLN A 120 4.24 -25.68 -14.18
N LYS A 121 3.63 -24.76 -13.42
CA LYS A 121 3.87 -23.31 -13.55
C LYS A 121 5.31 -23.06 -13.10
N ASP A 122 6.09 -22.37 -13.93
CA ASP A 122 7.50 -22.05 -13.65
C ASP A 122 7.60 -21.35 -12.27
N PRO A 123 8.48 -21.80 -11.36
CA PRO A 123 8.66 -21.21 -10.02
C PRO A 123 8.86 -19.70 -10.02
N VAL A 124 9.29 -19.11 -11.13
CA VAL A 124 9.50 -17.66 -11.27
C VAL A 124 8.21 -16.87 -11.57
N ASP A 125 7.09 -17.52 -11.89
CA ASP A 125 5.83 -16.87 -12.29
C ASP A 125 4.86 -16.61 -11.11
N PHE A 126 5.33 -16.79 -9.87
CA PHE A 126 4.51 -16.67 -8.66
C PHE A 126 3.86 -15.28 -8.48
N PHE A 127 4.55 -14.23 -8.91
CA PHE A 127 4.15 -12.83 -8.73
C PHE A 127 3.16 -12.32 -9.79
N LEU A 128 2.93 -13.09 -10.85
CA LEU A 128 2.01 -12.76 -11.96
C LEU A 128 0.58 -13.27 -11.72
N ARG A 129 0.32 -13.87 -10.56
CA ARG A 129 -1.01 -14.37 -10.20
C ARG A 129 -1.98 -13.19 -9.99
N PRO A 130 -3.27 -13.32 -10.36
CA PRO A 130 -4.26 -12.26 -10.12
C PRO A 130 -4.29 -11.75 -8.69
N GLU A 131 -4.13 -12.66 -7.73
CA GLU A 131 -4.17 -12.39 -6.30
C GLU A 131 -2.97 -11.55 -5.83
N ALA A 132 -1.88 -11.50 -6.62
CA ALA A 132 -0.66 -10.76 -6.31
C ALA A 132 -0.87 -9.23 -6.24
N TRP A 133 -2.00 -8.74 -6.74
CA TRP A 133 -2.41 -7.33 -6.72
C TRP A 133 -3.69 -7.09 -5.90
N ALA A 134 -4.18 -8.10 -5.19
CA ALA A 134 -5.35 -7.96 -4.33
C ALA A 134 -5.00 -7.21 -3.03
N ILE A 135 -5.84 -6.25 -2.66
CA ILE A 135 -5.80 -5.59 -1.35
C ILE A 135 -6.80 -6.31 -0.45
N ARG A 136 -6.31 -6.92 0.62
CA ARG A 136 -7.10 -7.61 1.63
C ARG A 136 -7.37 -6.70 2.82
N HIS A 137 -8.54 -6.83 3.42
CA HIS A 137 -8.88 -6.15 4.67
C HIS A 137 -9.29 -7.19 5.71
N ILE A 138 -8.91 -6.95 6.96
CA ILE A 138 -9.31 -7.77 8.11
C ILE A 138 -10.34 -7.00 8.95
N PRO A 139 -11.33 -7.68 9.54
CA PRO A 139 -12.44 -7.03 10.25
C PRO A 139 -12.10 -6.60 11.68
N PHE A 140 -10.84 -6.76 12.13
CA PHE A 140 -10.43 -6.45 13.50
C PHE A 140 -9.36 -5.36 13.55
N THR A 141 -9.36 -4.62 14.65
CA THR A 141 -8.37 -3.58 14.96
C THR A 141 -7.03 -4.22 15.30
N THR A 142 -5.96 -3.75 14.67
CA THR A 142 -4.60 -4.06 15.12
C THR A 142 -4.37 -3.53 16.54
N PRO A 143 -3.63 -4.26 17.39
CA PRO A 143 -3.32 -3.81 18.74
C PRO A 143 -2.55 -2.49 18.72
N SER A 144 -2.78 -1.65 19.73
CA SER A 144 -2.03 -0.41 19.91
C SER A 144 -0.61 -0.72 20.39
N PHE A 145 0.38 -0.17 19.72
CA PHE A 145 1.79 -0.34 20.09
C PHE A 145 2.31 0.88 20.86
N PRO A 146 3.26 0.70 21.80
CA PRO A 146 3.93 1.81 22.44
C PRO A 146 4.57 2.77 21.44
N ASN A 147 4.59 4.07 21.75
CA ASN A 147 5.23 5.08 20.90
C ASN A 147 6.69 4.74 20.54
N SER A 148 7.41 4.05 21.45
CA SER A 148 8.78 3.61 21.19
C SER A 148 8.88 2.61 20.03
N VAL A 149 7.93 1.68 19.89
CA VAL A 149 7.89 0.71 18.79
C VAL A 149 7.64 1.44 17.47
N CYS A 150 6.70 2.40 17.46
CA CYS A 150 6.46 3.27 16.32
C CYS A 150 7.73 4.03 15.90
N MET A 151 8.47 4.60 16.85
CA MET A 151 9.72 5.33 16.55
C MET A 151 10.84 4.41 16.08
N ASN A 152 10.94 3.18 16.59
CA ASN A 152 11.91 2.19 16.10
C ASN A 152 11.66 1.83 14.64
N TYR A 153 10.40 1.68 14.25
CA TYR A 153 10.04 1.46 12.85
C TYR A 153 10.52 2.61 11.95
N ILE A 154 10.33 3.86 12.40
CA ILE A 154 10.82 5.05 11.69
C ILE A 154 12.35 5.09 11.64
N HIS A 155 13.04 4.71 12.70
CA HIS A 155 14.51 4.58 12.67
C HIS A 155 14.97 3.58 11.60
N GLY A 156 14.29 2.43 11.46
CA GLY A 156 14.59 1.49 10.38
C GLY A 156 14.40 2.07 8.98
N ILE A 157 13.39 2.92 8.77
CA ILE A 157 13.22 3.61 7.48
C ILE A 157 14.38 4.59 7.21
N HIS A 158 14.79 5.39 8.21
CA HIS A 158 15.94 6.30 8.07
C HIS A 158 17.25 5.54 7.81
N GLU A 159 17.43 4.36 8.40
CA GLU A 159 18.56 3.49 8.08
C GLU A 159 18.49 3.00 6.63
N PHE A 160 17.32 2.56 6.13
CA PHE A 160 17.18 2.18 4.72
C PHE A 160 17.49 3.32 3.75
N PHE A 161 17.17 4.56 4.12
CA PHE A 161 17.54 5.74 3.34
C PHE A 161 19.05 5.98 3.36
N THR A 162 19.68 5.85 4.54
CA THR A 162 21.12 6.01 4.70
C THR A 162 21.90 4.92 3.95
N GLU A 163 21.42 3.68 3.99
CA GLU A 163 21.96 2.57 3.19
C GLU A 163 21.84 2.84 1.71
N TRP A 164 20.69 3.36 1.26
CA TRP A 164 20.48 3.65 -0.14
C TRP A 164 21.47 4.69 -0.66
N VAL A 165 21.70 5.79 0.06
CA VAL A 165 22.67 6.82 -0.37
C VAL A 165 24.12 6.38 -0.24
N THR A 166 24.41 5.39 0.61
CA THR A 166 25.76 4.84 0.80
C THR A 166 26.08 3.75 -0.24
N ASN A 167 25.13 2.86 -0.52
CA ASN A 167 25.34 1.63 -1.28
C ASN A 167 24.64 1.62 -2.65
N SER A 168 23.91 2.69 -2.99
CA SER A 168 23.04 2.78 -4.19
C SER A 168 21.90 1.75 -4.23
N HIS A 169 21.65 1.04 -3.12
CA HIS A 169 20.54 0.10 -2.93
C HIS A 169 20.25 -0.06 -1.44
N SER A 170 19.03 -0.49 -1.12
CA SER A 170 18.62 -0.83 0.24
C SER A 170 17.33 -1.65 0.22
N PRO A 171 16.78 -2.05 1.38
CA PRO A 171 15.44 -2.66 1.43
C PRO A 171 14.33 -1.75 0.86
N PHE A 172 14.57 -0.43 0.74
CA PHE A 172 13.67 0.54 0.12
C PHE A 172 13.79 0.59 -1.42
N ILE A 173 15.00 0.59 -1.98
CA ILE A 173 15.25 0.69 -3.44
C ILE A 173 16.14 -0.46 -3.92
N HIS A 174 15.62 -1.25 -4.86
CA HIS A 174 16.37 -2.33 -5.51
C HIS A 174 17.50 -1.78 -6.37
N ASN A 175 18.67 -2.43 -6.35
CA ASN A 175 19.87 -2.04 -7.09
C ASN A 175 19.65 -1.92 -8.63
N GLN A 176 18.70 -2.68 -9.18
CA GLN A 176 18.42 -2.74 -10.62
C GLN A 176 17.18 -1.94 -11.05
N LEU A 177 16.47 -1.27 -10.13
CA LEU A 177 15.23 -0.56 -10.48
C LEU A 177 15.46 0.57 -11.51
N TYR A 178 16.58 1.30 -11.34
CA TYR A 178 16.95 2.47 -12.15
C TYR A 178 18.28 2.29 -12.91
N ALA A 179 18.83 1.07 -12.96
CA ALA A 179 20.14 0.82 -13.56
C ALA A 179 20.18 1.10 -15.07
N ASP A 180 19.13 0.73 -15.81
CA ASP A 180 19.11 0.83 -17.28
C ASP A 180 18.94 2.28 -17.79
N GLY A 181 18.18 3.11 -17.06
CA GLY A 181 17.80 4.47 -17.50
C GLY A 181 18.43 5.61 -16.70
N GLY A 182 19.22 5.31 -15.67
CA GLY A 182 19.66 6.27 -14.67
C GLY A 182 18.55 6.69 -13.70
N LEU A 183 18.92 7.44 -12.66
CA LEU A 183 17.97 7.94 -11.67
C LEU A 183 17.07 9.03 -12.29
N PRO A 184 15.74 8.93 -12.21
CA PRO A 184 14.84 10.01 -12.60
C PRO A 184 15.10 11.29 -11.79
N PRO A 185 14.82 12.50 -12.32
CA PRO A 185 15.07 13.75 -11.62
C PRO A 185 14.46 13.82 -10.21
N SER A 186 13.23 13.34 -10.03
CA SER A 186 12.55 13.24 -8.73
C SER A 186 13.33 12.37 -7.72
N ILE A 187 13.93 11.28 -8.20
CA ILE A 187 14.72 10.35 -7.40
C ILE A 187 16.11 10.93 -7.11
N GLN A 188 16.74 11.64 -8.05
CA GLN A 188 17.99 12.36 -7.80
C GLN A 188 17.83 13.41 -6.69
N ASP A 189 16.74 14.17 -6.74
CA ASP A 189 16.41 15.15 -5.71
C ASP A 189 16.17 14.49 -4.36
N ALA A 190 15.40 13.40 -4.31
CA ALA A 190 15.16 12.64 -3.07
C ALA A 190 16.47 12.06 -2.49
N PHE A 191 17.33 11.48 -3.33
CA PHE A 191 18.64 10.96 -2.94
C PHE A 191 19.51 12.06 -2.32
N THR A 192 19.55 13.24 -2.95
CA THR A 192 20.30 14.40 -2.46
C THR A 192 19.72 14.95 -1.16
N CYS A 193 18.39 14.95 -1.01
CA CYS A 193 17.71 15.40 0.20
C CYS A 193 18.02 14.52 1.42
N ILE A 194 18.17 13.21 1.24
CA ILE A 194 18.62 12.30 2.32
C ILE A 194 20.03 12.69 2.78
N ILE A 195 20.96 12.91 1.85
CA ILE A 195 22.34 13.32 2.19
C ILE A 195 22.33 14.65 2.94
N LEU A 196 21.57 15.62 2.45
CA LEU A 196 21.44 16.93 3.09
C LEU A 196 20.87 16.79 4.50
N HIS A 197 19.81 16.00 4.68
CA HIS A 197 19.22 15.72 5.98
C HIS A 197 20.21 15.08 6.95
N ASN A 198 21.01 14.11 6.49
CA ASN A 198 22.03 13.45 7.29
C ASN A 198 23.19 14.38 7.70
N SER A 199 23.40 15.49 6.97
CA SER A 199 24.38 16.52 7.31
C SER A 199 23.86 17.61 8.27
N LYS A 200 22.63 17.46 8.76
CA LYS A 200 21.99 18.45 9.63
C LYS A 200 22.68 18.54 10.99
N THR A 201 22.88 19.78 11.43
CA THR A 201 23.44 20.19 12.71
C THR A 201 22.57 21.31 13.28
N PRO A 202 22.66 21.60 14.60
CA PRO A 202 21.94 22.75 15.17
C PRO A 202 22.27 24.10 14.51
N ALA A 203 23.43 24.23 13.87
CA ALA A 203 23.88 25.48 13.24
C ALA A 203 23.30 25.70 11.82
N ASN A 204 22.93 24.63 11.11
CA ASN A 204 22.46 24.70 9.72
C ASN A 204 21.02 24.17 9.54
N GLU A 205 20.34 23.79 10.63
CA GLU A 205 19.02 23.14 10.58
C GLU A 205 17.97 23.95 9.82
N THR A 206 17.91 25.27 10.04
CA THR A 206 16.91 26.15 9.41
C THR A 206 17.10 26.18 7.90
N VAL A 207 18.35 26.35 7.44
CA VAL A 207 18.68 26.38 6.01
C VAL A 207 18.38 25.03 5.35
N ILE A 208 18.71 23.92 6.02
CA ILE A 208 18.41 22.58 5.52
C ILE A 208 16.90 22.36 5.42
N ASP A 209 16.13 22.74 6.43
CA ASP A 209 14.67 22.59 6.40
C ASP A 209 14.02 23.41 5.28
N GLU A 210 14.49 24.63 5.03
CA GLU A 210 14.04 25.47 3.91
C GLU A 210 14.37 24.83 2.55
N LEU A 211 15.58 24.26 2.40
CA LEU A 211 15.98 23.56 1.17
C LEU A 211 15.13 22.31 0.94
N LEU A 212 14.90 21.49 1.98
CA LEU A 212 14.05 20.31 1.90
C LEU A 212 12.61 20.68 1.53
N ALA A 213 12.06 21.72 2.15
CA ALA A 213 10.72 22.22 1.84
C ALA A 213 10.62 22.71 0.38
N SER A 214 11.62 23.47 -0.08
CA SER A 214 11.70 23.95 -1.47
C SER A 214 11.69 22.81 -2.48
N LYS A 215 12.45 21.74 -2.22
CA LYS A 215 12.49 20.55 -3.07
C LYS A 215 11.15 19.80 -3.11
N THR A 216 10.49 19.65 -1.96
CA THR A 216 9.14 19.09 -1.90
C THR A 216 8.15 19.93 -2.72
N SER A 217 8.15 21.25 -2.58
CA SER A 217 7.28 22.14 -3.37
C SER A 217 7.56 22.06 -4.88
N ALA A 218 8.82 21.92 -5.29
CA ALA A 218 9.19 21.75 -6.69
C ALA A 218 8.64 20.43 -7.27
N LEU A 219 8.76 19.33 -6.52
CA LEU A 219 8.19 18.03 -6.91
C LEU A 219 6.67 18.11 -7.09
N LEU A 220 5.96 18.71 -6.13
CA LEU A 220 4.51 18.85 -6.18
C LEU A 220 4.07 19.72 -7.37
N LYS A 221 4.79 20.82 -7.63
CA LYS A 221 4.52 21.70 -8.77
C LYS A 221 4.69 21.00 -10.12
N ALA A 222 5.66 20.10 -10.24
CA ALA A 222 5.90 19.34 -11.47
C ALA A 222 4.72 18.40 -11.83
N TYR A 223 3.94 17.99 -10.84
CA TYR A 223 2.79 17.09 -11.01
C TYR A 223 1.43 17.75 -10.72
N CYS A 224 1.39 19.09 -10.74
CA CYS A 224 0.15 19.85 -10.54
C CYS A 224 -0.84 19.61 -11.70
N PRO A 225 -2.09 19.17 -11.42
CA PRO A 225 -3.09 18.89 -12.47
C PRO A 225 -3.38 20.07 -13.41
N ASP A 226 -3.26 21.31 -12.91
CA ASP A 226 -3.53 22.52 -13.71
C ASP A 226 -2.49 22.78 -14.81
N LEU A 227 -1.29 22.19 -14.68
CA LEU A 227 -0.17 22.33 -15.63
C LEU A 227 -0.03 21.12 -16.56
N VAL A 228 -0.59 19.98 -16.17
CA VAL A 228 -0.59 18.74 -16.93
C VAL A 228 -1.90 18.69 -17.71
N GLY A 229 -1.86 19.02 -19.00
CA GLY A 229 -3.04 18.97 -19.86
C GLY A 229 -3.76 17.62 -19.78
N PRO A 230 -5.07 17.55 -20.09
CA PRO A 230 -5.93 16.38 -19.87
C PRO A 230 -5.50 15.08 -20.60
N GLU A 231 -4.46 15.12 -21.43
CA GLU A 231 -3.98 14.01 -22.26
C GLU A 231 -2.63 13.42 -21.83
N VAL A 232 -1.92 13.97 -20.84
CA VAL A 232 -0.62 13.41 -20.43
C VAL A 232 -0.81 12.26 -19.44
N THR A 233 -0.89 11.04 -19.96
CA THR A 233 -0.79 9.82 -19.17
C THR A 233 0.66 9.60 -18.74
N ILE A 234 0.94 9.86 -17.47
CA ILE A 234 2.23 9.54 -16.85
C ILE A 234 2.44 8.02 -16.78
N GLY A 235 3.64 7.57 -17.15
CA GLY A 235 3.99 6.15 -17.18
C GLY A 235 4.12 5.54 -15.78
N ILE A 236 4.01 4.21 -15.68
CA ILE A 236 4.12 3.50 -14.39
C ILE A 236 5.43 3.79 -13.65
N ARG A 237 6.55 3.84 -14.38
CA ARG A 237 7.89 4.09 -13.81
C ARG A 237 8.02 5.53 -13.30
N GLU A 238 7.36 6.47 -13.97
CA GLU A 238 7.28 7.86 -13.52
C GLU A 238 6.39 7.98 -12.27
N HIS A 239 5.21 7.35 -12.27
CA HIS A 239 4.35 7.21 -11.09
C HIS A 239 5.12 6.64 -9.89
N LEU A 240 5.93 5.60 -10.10
CA LEU A 240 6.74 5.00 -9.05
C LEU A 240 7.77 6.01 -8.52
N SER A 241 8.50 6.66 -9.43
CA SER A 241 9.56 7.61 -9.07
C SER A 241 9.05 8.78 -8.23
N ARG A 242 7.93 9.41 -8.62
CA ARG A 242 7.36 10.54 -7.88
C ARG A 242 6.79 10.10 -6.52
N THR A 243 6.23 8.89 -6.44
CA THR A 243 5.66 8.35 -5.19
C THR A 243 6.78 8.04 -4.19
N GLN A 244 7.86 7.39 -4.64
CA GLN A 244 9.04 7.14 -3.83
C GLN A 244 9.71 8.44 -3.37
N ALA A 245 9.85 9.42 -4.28
CA ALA A 245 10.41 10.72 -3.93
C ALA A 245 9.56 11.46 -2.88
N LEU A 246 8.24 11.54 -3.07
CA LEU A 246 7.35 12.19 -2.11
C LEU A 246 7.36 11.46 -0.76
N PHE A 247 7.39 10.12 -0.76
CA PHE A 247 7.54 9.34 0.46
C PHE A 247 8.81 9.71 1.24
N VAL A 248 9.96 9.81 0.58
CA VAL A 248 11.22 10.28 1.20
C VAL A 248 11.03 11.66 1.82
N HIS A 249 10.51 12.62 1.05
CA HIS A 249 10.28 13.98 1.54
C HIS A 249 9.37 14.02 2.77
N LEU A 250 8.28 13.25 2.77
CA LEU A 250 7.35 13.20 3.90
C LEU A 250 7.96 12.54 5.13
N VAL A 251 8.72 11.45 4.98
CA VAL A 251 9.42 10.84 6.13
C VAL A 251 10.38 11.84 6.76
N LEU A 252 11.21 12.51 5.96
CA LEU A 252 12.18 13.49 6.47
C LEU A 252 11.53 14.68 7.19
N ALA A 253 10.31 15.07 6.78
CA ALA A 253 9.62 16.24 7.30
C ALA A 253 8.64 15.92 8.44
N LEU A 254 7.85 14.84 8.35
CA LEU A 254 6.87 14.43 9.37
C LEU A 254 7.54 14.04 10.70
N PHE A 255 8.75 13.48 10.65
CA PHE A 255 9.50 13.08 11.83
C PHE A 255 10.61 14.09 12.20
N SER A 256 10.56 15.29 11.61
CA SER A 256 11.45 16.39 11.97
C SER A 256 11.10 16.98 13.35
N PRO A 257 12.08 17.48 14.13
CA PRO A 257 11.80 18.31 15.30
C PRO A 257 11.14 19.64 14.94
N SER A 258 11.30 20.11 13.69
CA SER A 258 10.74 21.37 13.20
C SER A 258 9.23 21.30 13.05
N ILE A 259 8.52 22.15 13.79
CA ILE A 259 7.05 22.22 13.78
C ILE A 259 6.53 22.61 12.40
N SER A 260 7.18 23.56 11.72
CA SER A 260 6.78 24.02 10.40
C SER A 260 6.98 22.94 9.33
N ALA A 261 8.10 22.22 9.38
CA ALA A 261 8.36 21.09 8.47
C ALA A 261 7.27 20.02 8.60
N ARG A 262 6.92 19.64 9.84
CA ARG A 262 5.81 18.71 10.10
C ARG A 262 4.48 19.23 9.57
N ALA A 263 4.10 20.47 9.93
CA ALA A 263 2.82 21.05 9.54
C ALA A 263 2.64 21.16 8.02
N ASN A 264 3.72 21.43 7.27
CA ASN A 264 3.69 21.44 5.81
C ASN A 264 3.55 20.02 5.24
N ALA A 265 4.32 19.06 5.77
CA ALA A 265 4.25 17.67 5.32
C ALA A 265 2.89 17.01 5.61
N GLU A 266 2.23 17.39 6.69
CA GLU A 266 0.88 16.93 7.01
C GLU A 266 -0.15 17.26 5.92
N GLN A 267 -0.01 18.41 5.26
CA GLN A 267 -0.92 18.83 4.17
C GLN A 267 -0.80 17.89 2.96
N GLU A 268 0.35 17.25 2.80
CA GLU A 268 0.70 16.42 1.65
C GLU A 268 0.48 14.92 1.87
N ILE A 269 0.00 14.52 3.05
CA ILE A 269 -0.32 13.11 3.35
C ILE A 269 -1.33 12.57 2.33
N GLN A 270 -2.39 13.34 2.05
CA GLN A 270 -3.42 12.92 1.08
C GLN A 270 -2.87 12.86 -0.35
N THR A 271 -1.90 13.71 -0.69
CA THR A 271 -1.20 13.67 -1.98
C THR A 271 -0.44 12.35 -2.12
N LEU A 272 0.33 11.95 -1.11
CA LEU A 272 1.07 10.68 -1.14
C LEU A 272 0.14 9.47 -1.25
N LEU A 273 -0.93 9.42 -0.46
CA LEU A 273 -1.92 8.33 -0.53
C LEU A 273 -2.60 8.27 -1.90
N SER A 274 -2.93 9.43 -2.48
CA SER A 274 -3.49 9.51 -3.83
C SER A 274 -2.52 9.01 -4.89
N TRP A 275 -1.23 9.41 -4.82
CA TRP A 275 -0.21 8.94 -5.76
C TRP A 275 0.07 7.45 -5.62
N THR A 276 0.03 6.92 -4.40
CA THR A 276 0.15 5.49 -4.10
C THR A 276 -0.99 4.69 -4.74
N ARG A 277 -2.24 5.16 -4.63
CA ARG A 277 -3.39 4.56 -5.30
C ARG A 277 -3.27 4.63 -6.83
N GLN A 278 -2.92 5.79 -7.38
CA GLN A 278 -2.75 5.95 -8.83
C GLN A 278 -1.63 5.05 -9.39
N LEU A 279 -0.54 4.87 -8.64
CA LEU A 279 0.53 3.94 -8.99
C LEU A 279 0.01 2.49 -9.02
N TRP A 280 -0.77 2.09 -8.01
CA TRP A 280 -1.38 0.75 -7.97
C TRP A 280 -2.32 0.50 -9.16
N GLU A 281 -3.16 1.49 -9.48
CA GLU A 281 -4.04 1.44 -10.64
C GLU A 281 -3.28 1.40 -11.97
N ALA A 282 -2.15 2.11 -12.07
CA ALA A 282 -1.27 2.05 -13.24
C ALA A 282 -0.64 0.67 -13.40
N ALA A 283 -0.24 0.02 -12.29
CA ALA A 283 0.30 -1.34 -12.29
C ALA A 283 -0.71 -2.38 -12.79
N LEU A 284 -1.97 -2.26 -12.39
CA LEU A 284 -3.04 -3.16 -12.86
C LEU A 284 -3.30 -3.07 -14.36
N ARG A 285 -2.98 -1.94 -15.00
CA ARG A 285 -3.16 -1.73 -16.44
C ARG A 285 -1.90 -2.08 -17.26
N ASP A 286 -0.79 -2.35 -16.61
CA ASP A 286 0.48 -2.61 -17.28
C ASP A 286 0.51 -4.06 -17.79
N PRO A 287 0.80 -4.29 -19.09
CA PRO A 287 0.73 -5.63 -19.68
C PRO A 287 1.87 -6.57 -19.22
N ASP A 288 2.98 -6.03 -18.70
CA ASP A 288 4.16 -6.82 -18.33
C ASP A 288 4.17 -7.21 -16.84
N ILE A 289 3.29 -6.62 -16.01
CA ILE A 289 3.16 -6.93 -14.57
C ILE A 289 1.72 -7.10 -14.06
N GLY A 290 0.73 -6.51 -14.75
CA GLY A 290 -0.68 -6.51 -14.39
C GLY A 290 -1.46 -7.69 -14.99
N LEU A 291 -2.74 -7.76 -14.67
CA LEU A 291 -3.65 -8.75 -15.28
C LEU A 291 -3.97 -8.35 -16.73
N PRO A 292 -4.15 -9.33 -17.65
CA PRO A 292 -4.88 -9.08 -18.88
C PRO A 292 -6.30 -8.62 -18.52
N CYS A 293 -6.64 -7.39 -18.89
CA CYS A 293 -8.02 -6.93 -18.93
C CYS A 293 -8.74 -7.69 -20.05
N ASP A 294 -9.33 -8.85 -19.73
CA ASP A 294 -10.55 -9.43 -20.31
C ASP A 294 -10.50 -10.96 -20.24
N GLY A 295 -11.62 -11.58 -19.84
CA GLY A 295 -11.81 -13.02 -19.73
C GLY A 295 -11.86 -13.77 -21.07
N GLY A 296 -10.97 -13.42 -22.00
CA GLY A 296 -10.74 -14.14 -23.25
C GLY A 296 -9.62 -15.16 -23.07
N ASP A 297 -9.97 -16.43 -23.23
CA ASP A 297 -9.16 -17.63 -23.40
C ASP A 297 -7.73 -17.65 -22.84
N SER A 298 -7.54 -18.55 -21.88
CA SER A 298 -6.29 -18.91 -21.18
C SER A 298 -5.19 -19.44 -22.11
N SER A 299 -4.68 -18.59 -22.99
CA SER A 299 -3.41 -18.77 -23.69
C SER A 299 -2.44 -17.78 -23.08
N ALA A 300 -1.36 -18.31 -22.50
CA ALA A 300 -0.18 -17.64 -21.94
C ALA A 300 -0.17 -16.11 -22.08
N ALA A 301 -0.15 -15.39 -20.94
CA ALA A 301 0.03 -13.95 -20.82
C ALA A 301 0.70 -13.40 -22.07
N ALA A 302 -0.10 -12.86 -23.00
CA ALA A 302 0.39 -12.45 -24.30
C ALA A 302 1.40 -11.36 -24.01
N ALA A 303 2.69 -11.70 -24.06
CA ALA A 303 3.76 -10.75 -23.85
C ALA A 303 3.43 -9.57 -24.74
N SER A 304 3.50 -8.35 -24.19
CA SER A 304 3.30 -7.15 -25.00
C SER A 304 4.17 -7.25 -26.25
N ALA A 305 3.79 -6.62 -27.36
CA ALA A 305 4.62 -6.65 -28.58
C ALA A 305 6.10 -6.25 -28.27
N ASN A 306 6.28 -5.37 -27.28
CA ASN A 306 7.58 -5.01 -26.73
C ASN A 306 8.26 -6.16 -25.97
N GLY A 307 7.51 -6.93 -25.18
CA GLY A 307 8.01 -8.13 -24.50
C GLY A 307 8.50 -9.21 -25.46
N ILE A 308 7.82 -9.44 -26.59
CA ILE A 308 8.27 -10.39 -27.63
C ILE A 308 9.59 -9.93 -28.26
N ILE A 309 9.70 -8.63 -28.57
CA ILE A 309 10.94 -8.06 -29.10
C ILE A 309 12.06 -8.21 -28.07
N LEU A 310 11.80 -7.92 -26.80
CA LEU A 310 12.80 -8.03 -25.75
C LEU A 310 13.27 -9.47 -25.57
N ASP A 311 12.36 -10.43 -25.56
CA ASP A 311 12.70 -11.85 -25.46
C ASP A 311 13.56 -12.27 -26.68
N SER A 312 13.27 -11.77 -27.89
CA SER A 312 14.08 -12.06 -29.08
C SER A 312 15.52 -11.53 -29.01
N ILE A 313 15.77 -10.42 -28.28
CA ILE A 313 17.11 -9.87 -28.06
C ILE A 313 17.96 -10.81 -27.18
N PHE A 314 17.30 -11.64 -26.36
CA PHE A 314 17.93 -12.59 -25.47
C PHE A 314 17.72 -14.04 -25.94
N ASP A 315 17.86 -14.30 -27.24
CA ASP A 315 17.72 -15.63 -27.84
C ASP A 315 16.38 -16.34 -27.54
N GLY A 316 15.33 -15.57 -27.27
CA GLY A 316 14.02 -16.05 -26.87
C GLY A 316 13.86 -16.33 -25.37
N ASP A 317 14.86 -16.04 -24.54
CA ASP A 317 14.78 -16.21 -23.08
C ASP A 317 13.94 -15.10 -22.43
N PRO A 318 12.76 -15.41 -21.83
CA PRO A 318 11.92 -14.41 -21.17
C PRO A 318 12.45 -14.01 -19.78
N LEU A 319 13.48 -14.69 -19.25
CA LEU A 319 13.94 -14.50 -17.88
C LEU A 319 14.39 -13.05 -17.58
N PRO A 320 15.18 -12.36 -18.43
CA PRO A 320 15.57 -10.97 -18.16
C PRO A 320 14.38 -10.02 -18.06
N ARG A 321 13.32 -10.26 -18.84
CA ARG A 321 12.07 -9.51 -18.78
C ARG A 321 11.29 -9.83 -17.52
N LYS A 322 11.08 -11.13 -17.22
CA LYS A 322 10.35 -11.58 -16.01
C LYS A 322 10.98 -11.03 -14.73
N TRP A 323 12.30 -11.04 -14.62
CA TRP A 323 12.99 -10.47 -13.47
C TRP A 323 12.80 -8.94 -13.38
N ARG A 324 12.91 -8.20 -14.49
CA ARG A 324 12.63 -6.75 -14.50
C ARG A 324 11.18 -6.44 -14.12
N SER A 325 10.23 -7.23 -14.62
CA SER A 325 8.81 -7.18 -14.24
C SER A 325 8.63 -7.43 -12.75
N TRP A 326 9.32 -8.43 -12.18
CA TRP A 326 9.29 -8.70 -10.75
C TRP A 326 9.88 -7.55 -9.93
N VAL A 327 11.05 -7.02 -10.30
CA VAL A 327 11.70 -5.88 -9.62
C VAL A 327 10.76 -4.67 -9.59
N LEU A 328 10.11 -4.36 -10.72
CA LEU A 328 9.13 -3.27 -10.80
C LEU A 328 7.92 -3.55 -9.92
N SER A 329 7.33 -4.74 -10.02
CA SER A 329 6.17 -5.15 -9.23
C SER A 329 6.46 -5.06 -7.73
N GLU A 330 7.57 -5.66 -7.30
CA GLU A 330 7.95 -5.71 -5.90
C GLU A 330 8.30 -4.31 -5.37
N SER A 331 8.93 -3.45 -6.18
CA SER A 331 9.17 -2.04 -5.82
C SER A 331 7.86 -1.28 -5.58
N ILE A 332 6.81 -1.56 -6.36
CA ILE A 332 5.47 -0.98 -6.18
C ILE A 332 4.82 -1.48 -4.90
N ARG A 333 4.90 -2.79 -4.61
CA ARG A 333 4.37 -3.37 -3.37
C ARG A 333 5.09 -2.82 -2.13
N ARG A 334 6.42 -2.70 -2.19
CA ARG A 334 7.23 -2.14 -1.10
C ARG A 334 6.91 -0.69 -0.82
N ILE A 335 6.84 0.18 -1.84
CA ILE A 335 6.46 1.59 -1.60
C ILE A 335 5.02 1.72 -1.10
N TRP A 336 4.10 0.86 -1.55
CA TRP A 336 2.73 0.87 -1.05
C TRP A 336 2.68 0.53 0.45
N LEU A 337 3.37 -0.54 0.88
CA LEU A 337 3.46 -0.92 2.29
C LEU A 337 4.15 0.17 3.12
N LEU A 338 5.31 0.65 2.67
CA LEU A 338 6.06 1.69 3.38
C LEU A 338 5.24 2.99 3.53
N ALA A 339 4.60 3.47 2.45
CA ALA A 339 3.80 4.68 2.50
C ALA A 339 2.59 4.54 3.42
N THR A 340 1.79 3.50 3.24
CA THR A 340 0.55 3.31 4.02
C THR A 340 0.84 3.06 5.50
N SER A 341 1.82 2.22 5.81
CA SER A 341 2.22 1.92 7.19
C SER A 341 2.87 3.11 7.88
N THR A 342 3.73 3.87 7.20
CA THR A 342 4.36 5.07 7.79
C THR A 342 3.34 6.16 8.09
N ILE A 343 2.39 6.42 7.18
CA ILE A 343 1.30 7.35 7.43
C ILE A 343 0.42 6.84 8.58
N GLY A 344 0.13 5.53 8.63
CA GLY A 344 -0.59 4.91 9.73
C GLY A 344 0.11 5.10 11.09
N VAL A 345 1.43 4.92 11.13
CA VAL A 345 2.26 5.17 12.33
C VAL A 345 2.22 6.64 12.73
N TYR A 346 2.44 7.57 11.79
CA TYR A 346 2.40 9.01 12.07
C TYR A 346 1.06 9.45 12.64
N LEU A 347 -0.04 9.05 12.00
CA LEU A 347 -1.39 9.38 12.47
C LEU A 347 -1.67 8.74 13.82
N THR A 348 -1.27 7.48 14.06
CA THR A 348 -1.43 6.84 15.37
C THR A 348 -0.67 7.60 16.47
N LEU A 349 0.55 8.07 16.20
CA LEU A 349 1.31 8.90 17.14
C LEU A 349 0.61 10.24 17.42
N LYS A 350 0.08 10.89 16.38
CA LYS A 350 -0.57 12.21 16.44
C LYS A 350 -1.95 12.17 17.10
N GLN A 351 -2.81 11.25 16.69
CA GLN A 351 -4.25 11.24 17.00
C GLN A 351 -4.75 9.92 17.62
N LYS A 352 -3.84 8.99 17.96
CA LYS A 352 -4.13 7.68 18.62
C LYS A 352 -4.81 6.63 17.75
N TRP A 353 -5.13 6.93 16.50
CA TRP A 353 -5.70 5.96 15.56
C TRP A 353 -5.40 6.35 14.10
N ALA A 354 -5.47 5.38 13.21
CA ALA A 354 -5.36 5.57 11.77
C ALA A 354 -6.22 4.54 11.02
N GLU A 355 -6.66 4.88 9.80
CA GLU A 355 -7.34 3.94 8.92
C GLU A 355 -6.35 2.91 8.36
N CYS A 356 -6.72 1.63 8.42
CA CYS A 356 -5.96 0.56 7.80
C CYS A 356 -6.26 0.52 6.30
N HIS A 357 -5.22 0.74 5.48
CA HIS A 357 -5.32 0.74 4.02
C HIS A 357 -5.41 -0.68 3.42
N GLY A 358 -5.32 -1.71 4.27
CA GLY A 358 -5.34 -3.12 3.89
C GLY A 358 -3.94 -3.75 3.88
N GLY A 359 -3.91 -5.02 3.50
CA GLY A 359 -2.70 -5.80 3.28
C GLY A 359 -2.60 -6.25 1.84
N ILE A 360 -1.37 -6.39 1.37
CA ILE A 360 -1.07 -6.84 0.03
C ILE A 360 -0.06 -7.98 0.10
N TYR A 361 0.02 -8.76 -0.98
CA TYR A 361 1.10 -9.71 -1.14
C TYR A 361 2.44 -9.00 -1.31
N PHE A 362 3.53 -9.63 -0.93
CA PHE A 362 4.90 -9.18 -1.16
C PHE A 362 5.84 -10.39 -1.06
N THR A 363 7.08 -10.24 -1.52
CA THR A 363 8.10 -11.28 -1.49
C THR A 363 8.93 -11.18 -0.20
N ALA A 364 8.83 -12.15 0.72
CA ALA A 364 9.50 -12.06 2.01
C ALA A 364 10.96 -12.50 2.03
N HIS A 365 11.35 -13.39 1.12
CA HIS A 365 12.67 -13.99 1.14
C HIS A 365 13.74 -13.00 0.67
N LYS A 366 14.75 -12.72 1.50
CA LYS A 366 15.75 -11.67 1.27
C LYS A 366 16.57 -11.86 -0.01
N ASP A 367 16.97 -13.11 -0.30
CA ASP A 367 17.83 -13.42 -1.46
C ASP A 367 17.19 -13.01 -2.79
N LEU A 368 15.85 -12.94 -2.87
CA LEU A 368 15.16 -12.52 -4.09
C LEU A 368 15.34 -11.01 -4.31
N TRP A 369 15.25 -10.19 -3.25
CA TRP A 369 15.45 -8.74 -3.32
C TRP A 369 16.92 -8.33 -3.45
N GLU A 370 17.83 -9.13 -2.91
CA GLU A 370 19.27 -8.87 -3.01
C GLU A 370 19.87 -9.35 -4.35
N ALA A 371 19.10 -10.12 -5.14
CA ALA A 371 19.56 -10.68 -6.40
C ALA A 371 20.03 -9.59 -7.38
N LYS A 372 21.30 -9.66 -7.77
CA LYS A 372 21.93 -8.69 -8.68
C LYS A 372 21.68 -8.98 -10.16
N THR A 373 21.18 -10.17 -10.50
CA THR A 373 20.95 -10.63 -11.87
C THR A 373 19.69 -11.47 -11.94
N GLY A 374 19.04 -11.52 -13.11
CA GLY A 374 17.87 -12.37 -13.34
C GLY A 374 18.18 -13.86 -13.17
N PHE A 375 19.41 -14.28 -13.49
CA PHE A 375 19.87 -15.64 -13.23
C PHE A 375 19.92 -15.97 -11.73
N ALA A 376 20.53 -15.09 -10.92
CA ALA A 376 20.61 -15.28 -9.47
C ALA A 376 19.21 -15.26 -8.83
N TRP A 377 18.34 -14.35 -9.28
CA TRP A 377 16.94 -14.29 -8.84
C TRP A 377 16.20 -15.60 -9.14
N ALA A 378 16.28 -16.10 -10.38
CA ALA A 378 15.63 -17.35 -10.75
C ALA A 378 16.21 -18.57 -10.03
N ALA A 379 17.52 -18.58 -9.77
CA ALA A 379 18.15 -19.61 -8.96
C ALA A 379 17.59 -19.58 -7.51
N ALA A 380 17.41 -18.39 -6.92
CA ALA A 380 16.82 -18.24 -5.60
C ALA A 380 15.35 -18.71 -5.57
N CYS A 381 14.53 -18.32 -6.56
CA CYS A 381 13.14 -18.79 -6.69
C CYS A 381 13.01 -20.32 -6.81
N ARG A 382 14.01 -20.99 -7.38
CA ARG A 382 14.03 -22.46 -7.50
C ARG A 382 14.60 -23.16 -6.27
N LYS A 383 15.41 -22.46 -5.47
CA LYS A 383 16.11 -23.01 -4.31
C LYS A 383 15.21 -23.04 -3.07
N ALA A 384 14.43 -21.99 -2.86
CA ALA A 384 13.60 -21.82 -1.67
C ALA A 384 12.25 -21.21 -2.03
N ASP A 385 11.29 -21.34 -1.11
CA ASP A 385 10.00 -20.65 -1.24
C ASP A 385 10.27 -19.13 -1.32
N PRO A 386 9.74 -18.42 -2.33
CA PRO A 386 9.79 -16.95 -2.39
C PRO A 386 9.21 -16.25 -1.16
N LEU A 387 8.46 -16.97 -0.32
CA LEU A 387 7.69 -16.47 0.80
C LEU A 387 6.76 -15.35 0.32
N PHE A 388 6.04 -15.61 -0.79
CA PHE A 388 5.12 -14.66 -1.37
C PHE A 388 3.80 -14.66 -0.61
N ILE A 389 3.72 -13.83 0.43
CA ILE A 389 2.64 -13.84 1.41
C ILE A 389 1.95 -12.48 1.53
N CYS A 390 0.73 -12.48 2.04
CA CYS A 390 0.00 -11.26 2.38
C CYS A 390 0.52 -10.68 3.72
N SER A 391 0.70 -9.35 3.78
CA SER A 391 1.16 -8.65 5.01
C SER A 391 0.25 -8.81 6.21
N LEU A 392 -1.03 -9.13 5.99
CA LEU A 392 -2.00 -9.42 7.04
C LEU A 392 -2.09 -10.91 7.41
N ASP A 393 -1.33 -11.80 6.76
CA ASP A 393 -1.37 -13.25 6.99
C ASP A 393 0.04 -13.81 7.30
N CYS A 394 0.79 -13.13 8.17
CA CYS A 394 2.18 -13.49 8.46
C CYS A 394 2.37 -14.52 9.59
N GLU A 395 1.28 -15.03 10.18
CA GLU A 395 1.37 -16.02 11.26
C GLU A 395 2.09 -17.29 10.84
N GLY A 396 1.79 -17.79 9.63
CA GLY A 396 2.48 -18.94 9.05
C GLY A 396 3.97 -18.70 8.87
N LEU A 397 4.37 -17.49 8.47
CA LEU A 397 5.77 -17.13 8.27
C LEU A 397 6.57 -17.19 9.58
N PHE A 398 6.02 -16.71 10.70
CA PHE A 398 6.69 -16.81 12.00
C PHE A 398 6.89 -18.24 12.50
N LEU A 399 6.16 -19.21 11.93
CA LEU A 399 6.26 -20.63 12.26
C LEU A 399 7.16 -21.39 11.29
N SER A 400 7.19 -21.02 10.01
CA SER A 400 7.84 -21.81 8.95
C SER A 400 9.17 -21.25 8.46
N ALA A 401 9.41 -19.94 8.57
CA ALA A 401 10.61 -19.29 8.03
C ALA A 401 11.60 -18.90 9.14
N LYS A 402 12.90 -18.95 8.83
CA LYS A 402 13.92 -18.36 9.70
C LYS A 402 13.92 -16.84 9.56
N ALA A 403 14.10 -16.12 10.66
CA ALA A 403 14.19 -14.66 10.59
C ALA A 403 15.41 -14.17 9.80
N SER A 404 16.49 -14.98 9.77
CA SER A 404 17.68 -14.76 8.93
C SER A 404 17.39 -14.74 7.43
N ASP A 405 16.31 -15.37 6.98
CA ASP A 405 15.99 -15.54 5.55
C ASP A 405 15.02 -14.44 5.07
N VAL A 406 14.48 -13.63 5.98
CA VAL A 406 13.46 -12.62 5.68
C VAL A 406 14.09 -11.24 5.48
N ASP A 407 13.57 -10.51 4.52
CA ASP A 407 14.03 -9.17 4.17
C ASP A 407 13.92 -8.18 5.37
N PRO A 408 14.96 -7.35 5.64
CA PRO A 408 14.95 -6.42 6.76
C PRO A 408 13.82 -5.39 6.75
N MET A 409 13.32 -4.97 5.57
CA MET A 409 12.15 -4.08 5.46
C MET A 409 10.93 -4.68 6.15
N LEU A 410 10.78 -6.00 6.04
CA LEU A 410 9.63 -6.73 6.55
C LEU A 410 9.78 -7.04 8.02
N ALA A 411 10.99 -7.44 8.45
CA ALA A 411 11.28 -7.54 9.87
C ALA A 411 10.94 -6.23 10.58
N ASN A 412 11.29 -5.08 9.99
CA ASN A 412 10.92 -3.76 10.49
C ASN A 412 9.40 -3.56 10.51
N LEU A 413 8.73 -3.80 9.37
CA LEU A 413 7.29 -3.64 9.20
C LEU A 413 6.48 -4.50 10.19
N PHE A 414 6.92 -5.73 10.44
CA PHE A 414 6.24 -6.65 11.34
C PHE A 414 6.22 -6.18 12.79
N THR A 415 7.17 -5.34 13.21
CA THR A 415 7.14 -4.77 14.57
C THR A 415 5.91 -3.91 14.83
N ILE A 416 5.42 -3.18 13.82
CA ILE A 416 4.24 -2.32 13.89
C ILE A 416 2.96 -2.97 13.37
N MET A 417 3.04 -4.21 12.86
CA MET A 417 1.86 -4.98 12.43
C MET A 417 1.50 -6.09 13.42
N TRP A 418 2.52 -6.78 13.96
CA TRP A 418 2.39 -8.02 14.74
C TRP A 418 2.98 -7.92 16.14
N GLY A 419 3.66 -6.82 16.45
CA GLY A 419 4.26 -6.55 17.74
C GLY A 419 5.72 -6.95 17.84
N VAL A 420 6.50 -6.09 18.50
CA VAL A 420 7.95 -6.25 18.64
C VAL A 420 8.32 -7.54 19.38
N GLU A 421 7.62 -7.91 20.46
CA GLU A 421 7.88 -9.13 21.23
C GLU A 421 7.70 -10.39 20.39
N ARG A 422 6.70 -10.42 19.49
CA ARG A 422 6.47 -11.54 18.58
C ARG A 422 7.61 -11.68 17.59
N VAL A 423 8.08 -10.56 17.03
CA VAL A 423 9.26 -10.53 16.14
C VAL A 423 10.51 -11.00 16.90
N GLU A 424 10.75 -10.50 18.11
CA GLU A 424 11.91 -10.89 18.93
C GLU A 424 11.91 -12.38 19.28
N ASN A 425 10.75 -12.92 19.70
CA ASN A 425 10.60 -14.34 19.96
C ASN A 425 10.84 -15.18 18.70
N TRP A 426 10.40 -14.71 17.53
CA TRP A 426 10.67 -15.37 16.27
C TRP A 426 12.16 -15.38 15.92
N VAL A 427 12.86 -14.25 16.09
CA VAL A 427 14.32 -14.18 15.91
C VAL A 427 15.04 -15.13 16.87
N ALA A 428 14.72 -15.06 18.17
CA ALA A 428 15.37 -15.86 19.20
C ALA A 428 15.19 -17.38 18.99
N ARG A 429 14.05 -17.80 18.45
CA ARG A 429 13.75 -19.22 18.19
C ARG A 429 14.39 -19.77 16.91
N THR A 430 14.64 -18.93 15.91
CA THR A 430 14.96 -19.40 14.55
C THR A 430 16.37 -19.07 14.07
N CYS A 431 17.04 -18.13 14.74
CA CYS A 431 18.37 -17.68 14.35
C CYS A 431 19.46 -18.27 15.26
N GLU A 432 20.61 -18.52 14.66
CA GLU A 432 21.82 -18.98 15.33
C GLU A 432 22.83 -17.83 15.50
N PRO A 433 23.82 -17.96 16.42
CA PRO A 433 24.89 -16.98 16.53
C PRO A 433 25.63 -16.78 15.20
N GLY A 434 25.56 -15.57 14.65
CA GLY A 434 26.18 -15.22 13.36
C GLY A 434 25.19 -14.90 12.25
N ASP A 435 23.90 -15.19 12.44
CA ASP A 435 22.85 -14.77 11.52
C ASP A 435 22.66 -13.24 11.55
N ASP A 436 22.56 -12.63 10.38
CA ASP A 436 22.35 -11.19 10.22
C ASP A 436 20.84 -10.88 10.21
N VAL A 437 20.31 -10.54 11.37
CA VAL A 437 18.91 -10.11 11.54
C VAL A 437 18.86 -8.77 12.27
N ARG A 438 18.08 -7.84 11.70
CA ARG A 438 17.93 -6.49 12.23
C ARG A 438 16.56 -6.32 12.88
N VAL A 439 16.56 -5.93 14.16
CA VAL A 439 15.37 -5.52 14.91
C VAL A 439 15.70 -4.19 15.59
N TRP A 440 15.01 -3.12 15.19
CA TRP A 440 15.24 -1.78 15.71
C TRP A 440 14.68 -1.64 17.12
N ARG A 441 15.53 -1.18 18.05
CA ARG A 441 15.17 -0.90 19.45
C ARG A 441 15.44 0.57 19.79
N GLY A 442 14.68 1.07 20.77
CA GLY A 442 14.85 2.43 21.24
C GLY A 442 16.14 2.54 22.04
N THR A 443 16.95 3.56 21.70
CA THR A 443 18.27 3.94 22.25
C THR A 443 19.49 3.31 21.55
N ASN A 444 20.10 4.08 20.64
CA ASN A 444 21.55 4.23 20.38
C ASN A 444 22.50 3.05 20.64
N LEU A 445 22.11 1.83 20.29
CA LEU A 445 23.04 0.73 20.12
C LEU A 445 22.61 -0.01 18.85
N PRO A 446 23.37 0.08 17.74
CA PRO A 446 23.32 -1.01 16.78
C PRO A 446 23.60 -2.30 17.57
N MET A 447 22.91 -3.39 17.27
CA MET A 447 23.41 -4.68 17.75
C MET A 447 24.88 -4.75 17.34
N GLU A 448 25.80 -4.77 18.31
CA GLU A 448 27.05 -5.47 18.11
C GLU A 448 26.66 -6.83 17.56
N LYS A 449 27.19 -7.15 16.37
CA LYS A 449 27.09 -8.47 15.74
C LYS A 449 27.03 -9.54 16.82
N GLY A 450 25.88 -10.22 16.91
CA GLY A 450 25.45 -10.93 18.11
C GLY A 450 26.56 -11.74 18.79
N ARG A 451 26.99 -11.30 19.97
CA ARG A 451 27.44 -12.21 21.02
C ARG A 451 26.28 -12.40 21.97
N ILE A 452 25.59 -13.52 21.84
CA ILE A 452 24.76 -14.04 22.91
C ILE A 452 25.73 -14.46 24.02
N ALA A 453 25.66 -13.79 25.18
CA ALA A 453 26.42 -14.20 26.36
C ALA A 453 25.91 -15.57 26.84
N PRO A 454 26.80 -16.50 27.22
CA PRO A 454 26.36 -17.80 27.73
C PRO A 454 25.77 -17.61 29.14
N SER A 455 24.61 -18.21 29.39
CA SER A 455 24.13 -18.50 30.74
C SER A 455 24.73 -19.80 31.25
#